data_AF-A0A158EI06-F1
#
_entry.id   AF-A0A158EI06-F1
#
_cell.length_a   1.000
_cell.length_b   1.000
_cell.length_c   1.000
_cell.angle_alpha   90.00
_cell.angle_beta   90.00
_cell.angle_gamma   90.00
#
_symmetry.space_group_name_H-M   'P 1'
#
loop_
_entity.id
_entity.type
_entity.pdbx_description
1 polymer ?
#
loop_
_entity_poly.entity_id
_entity_poly.type
_entity_poly.pdbx_seq_one_letter_code
_entity_poly.pdbx_strand_id
1 'polypeptide(L)'
;MRRTAENKLKVVAVRVDPQFEQRLRLLAETTGRKQSFFLQQMIENGIAAMEETWLPPDVLEQVKNGTLPALQQDRVATADLFGDSSDDHPDQVS
;
A
#
# COMPACT_ATOMS: atom_id res chain seq x y z
N MET A 1 18.59 -16.98 24.80
CA MET A 1 17.99 -16.95 23.45
C MET A 1 16.93 -15.85 23.41
N ARG A 2 17.21 -14.69 22.81
CA ARG A 2 16.24 -13.58 22.69
C ARG A 2 15.69 -13.59 21.26
N ARG A 3 14.43 -13.99 21.07
CA ARG A 3 13.72 -13.80 19.81
C ARG A 3 13.25 -12.35 19.77
N THR A 4 14.01 -11.48 19.11
CA THR A 4 13.53 -10.13 18.78
C THR A 4 12.52 -10.31 17.65
N ALA A 5 11.24 -10.45 17.99
CA ALA A 5 10.19 -10.32 17.00
C ALA A 5 10.18 -8.86 16.58
N GLU A 6 10.91 -8.53 15.52
CA GLU A 6 10.82 -7.25 14.83
C GLU A 6 9.39 -7.11 14.34
N ASN A 7 8.55 -6.49 15.16
CA ASN A 7 7.20 -6.14 14.77
C ASN A 7 7.33 -5.04 13.71
N LYS A 8 7.42 -5.46 12.44
CA LYS A 8 7.38 -4.57 11.26
C LYS A 8 5.97 -3.98 11.14
N LEU A 9 5.58 -3.17 12.11
CA LEU A 9 4.39 -2.34 12.05
C LEU A 9 4.58 -1.38 10.87
N LYS A 10 3.91 -1.67 9.75
CA LYS A 10 3.85 -0.76 8.61
C LYS A 10 2.73 0.25 8.88
N VAL A 11 3.09 1.53 8.93
CA VAL A 11 2.10 2.62 9.02
C VAL A 11 1.59 2.92 7.62
N VAL A 12 0.28 2.78 7.42
CA VAL A 12 -0.40 3.10 6.16
C VAL A 12 -1.40 4.20 6.43
N ALA A 13 -1.19 5.37 5.81
CA ALA A 13 -2.14 6.47 5.85
C ALA A 13 -3.04 6.42 4.62
N VAL A 14 -4.35 6.30 4.82
CA VAL A 14 -5.35 6.25 3.74
C VAL A 14 -6.26 7.46 3.88
N ARG A 15 -6.50 8.19 2.79
CA ARG A 15 -7.53 9.23 2.75
C ARG A 15 -8.88 8.57 2.61
N VAL A 16 -9.74 8.78 3.59
CA VAL A 16 -11.12 8.31 3.60
C VAL A 16 -12.07 9.50 3.55
N ASP A 17 -13.23 9.30 2.94
CA ASP A 17 -14.28 10.31 2.90
C ASP A 17 -14.77 10.63 4.33
N PRO A 18 -15.14 11.88 4.67
CA PRO A 18 -15.63 12.23 6.00
C PRO A 18 -16.82 11.37 6.47
N GLN A 19 -17.66 10.90 5.55
CA GLN A 19 -18.74 9.99 5.88
C GLN A 19 -18.23 8.62 6.35
N PHE A 20 -17.12 8.14 5.78
CA PHE A 20 -16.45 6.91 6.24
C PHE A 20 -15.81 7.08 7.61
N GLU A 21 -15.18 8.23 7.87
CA GLU A 21 -14.62 8.53 9.20
C GLU A 21 -15.70 8.50 10.28
N GLN A 22 -16.85 9.14 10.03
CA GLN A 22 -17.96 9.16 10.98
C GLN A 22 -18.50 7.75 11.26
N ARG A 23 -18.63 6.91 10.23
CA ARG A 23 -19.06 5.51 10.41
C ARG A 23 -18.03 4.71 11.21
N LEU A 24 -16.75 4.89 10.95
CA LEU A 24 -15.68 4.24 11.71
C LEU A 24 -15.67 4.71 13.17
N ARG A 25 -15.90 6.01 13.40
CA ARG A 25 -16.04 6.59 14.74
C ARG A 25 -17.19 5.96 15.49
N LEU A 26 -18.38 5.90 14.87
CA LEU A 26 -19.55 5.30 15.47
C LEU A 26 -19.33 3.83 15.83
N LEU A 27 -18.71 3.05 14.92
CA LEU A 27 -18.34 1.65 15.18
C LEU A 27 -17.39 1.55 16.38
N ALA A 28 -16.35 2.37 16.39
CA ALA A 28 -15.37 2.46 17.46
C ALA A 28 -16.01 2.79 18.83
N GLU A 29 -16.88 3.80 18.87
CA GLU A 29 -17.59 4.21 20.08
C GLU A 29 -18.55 3.11 20.57
N THR A 30 -19.28 2.48 19.66
CA THR A 30 -20.28 1.45 19.99
C THR A 30 -19.65 0.15 20.50
N THR A 31 -18.46 -0.21 19.99
CA THR A 31 -17.76 -1.44 20.41
C THR A 31 -16.64 -1.21 21.44
N GLY A 32 -16.34 0.05 21.78
CA GLY A 32 -15.24 0.43 22.67
C GLY A 32 -13.85 0.15 22.10
N ARG A 33 -13.70 0.10 20.76
CA ARG A 33 -12.43 -0.18 20.07
C ARG A 33 -11.92 1.06 19.33
N LYS A 34 -10.64 1.08 18.94
CA LYS A 34 -10.07 2.19 18.16
C LYS A 34 -10.49 2.10 16.69
N GLN A 35 -10.68 3.25 16.03
CA GLN A 35 -10.94 3.34 14.59
C GLN A 35 -9.92 2.53 13.75
N SER A 36 -8.63 2.62 14.08
CA SER A 36 -7.56 1.90 13.39
C SER A 36 -7.74 0.37 13.40
N PHE A 37 -8.40 -0.18 14.41
CA PHE A 37 -8.70 -1.62 14.47
C PHE A 37 -9.65 -2.04 13.35
N PHE A 38 -10.70 -1.24 13.09
CA PHE A 38 -11.65 -1.52 12.01
C PHE A 38 -11.03 -1.35 10.63
N LEU A 39 -10.14 -0.36 10.45
CA LEU A 39 -9.42 -0.19 9.20
C LEU A 39 -8.49 -1.40 8.94
N GLN A 40 -7.74 -1.83 9.95
CA GLN A 40 -6.90 -3.01 9.87
C GLN A 40 -7.72 -4.26 9.54
N GLN A 41 -8.82 -4.50 10.25
CA GLN A 41 -9.70 -5.65 9.99
C GLN A 41 -10.35 -5.59 8.61
N MET A 42 -10.71 -4.42 8.11
CA MET A 42 -11.25 -4.27 6.76
C MET A 42 -10.21 -4.62 5.70
N ILE A 43 -8.95 -4.24 5.91
CA ILE A 43 -7.84 -4.60 5.01
C ILE A 43 -7.55 -6.10 5.10
N GLU A 44 -7.42 -6.65 6.30
CA GLU A 44 -7.09 -8.06 6.52
C GLU A 44 -8.18 -9.01 6.01
N ASN A 45 -9.46 -8.70 6.26
CA ASN A 45 -10.57 -9.52 5.79
C ASN A 45 -10.95 -9.21 4.33
N GLY A 46 -10.67 -7.99 3.86
CA GLY A 46 -11.02 -7.54 2.51
C GLY A 46 -10.01 -7.95 1.45
N ILE A 47 -8.76 -8.24 1.81
CA ILE A 47 -7.70 -8.54 0.83
C ILE A 47 -8.05 -9.75 -0.04
N ALA A 48 -8.59 -10.83 0.54
CA ALA A 48 -8.96 -12.03 -0.21
C ALA A 48 -10.03 -11.76 -1.27
N ALA A 49 -11.07 -11.01 -0.90
CA ALA A 49 -12.12 -10.62 -1.84
C ALA A 49 -11.62 -9.62 -2.91
N MET A 50 -10.68 -8.74 -2.53
CA MET A 50 -10.03 -7.84 -3.47
C MET A 50 -9.14 -8.60 -4.44
N GLU A 51 -8.43 -9.63 -4.00
CA GLU A 51 -7.64 -10.50 -4.86
C GLU A 51 -8.53 -11.14 -5.92
N GLU A 52 -9.68 -11.70 -5.55
CA GLU A 52 -10.62 -12.28 -6.51
C GLU A 52 -11.25 -11.26 -7.46
N THR A 53 -11.39 -10.00 -7.05
CA THR A 53 -12.01 -8.94 -7.86
C THR A 53 -11.01 -8.27 -8.82
N TRP A 54 -9.75 -8.12 -8.39
CA TRP A 54 -8.77 -7.28 -9.07
C TRP A 54 -7.57 -8.03 -9.64
N LEU A 55 -7.27 -9.26 -9.16
CA LEU A 55 -6.18 -10.04 -9.74
C LEU A 55 -6.67 -10.82 -10.97
N PRO A 56 -5.86 -10.87 -12.04
CA PRO A 56 -6.12 -11.79 -13.14
C PRO A 56 -6.00 -13.24 -12.66
N PRO A 57 -6.71 -14.19 -13.30
CA PRO A 57 -6.82 -15.58 -12.85
C PRO A 57 -5.46 -16.26 -12.69
N ASP A 58 -4.51 -15.97 -13.58
CA ASP A 58 -3.14 -16.50 -13.53
C ASP A 58 -2.37 -16.10 -12.25
N VAL A 59 -2.60 -14.89 -11.74
CA VAL A 59 -1.99 -14.38 -10.50
C VAL A 59 -2.78 -14.87 -9.28
N LEU A 60 -4.11 -14.94 -9.38
CA LEU A 60 -4.96 -15.48 -8.32
C LEU A 60 -4.60 -16.93 -7.98
N GLU A 61 -4.37 -17.76 -8.99
CA GLU A 61 -3.94 -19.14 -8.80
C GLU A 61 -2.59 -19.23 -8.11
N GLN A 62 -1.63 -18.37 -8.45
CA GLN A 62 -0.34 -18.30 -7.76
C GLN A 62 -0.50 -17.91 -6.28
N VAL A 63 -1.30 -16.88 -5.98
CA VAL A 63 -1.60 -16.44 -4.62
C VAL A 63 -2.29 -17.56 -3.81
N LYS A 64 -3.27 -18.25 -4.41
CA LYS A 64 -3.93 -19.43 -3.78
C LYS A 64 -2.96 -20.58 -3.50
N ASN A 65 -1.96 -20.77 -4.34
CA ASN A 65 -0.89 -21.73 -4.14
C ASN A 65 0.19 -21.25 -3.14
N GLY A 66 -0.03 -20.12 -2.45
CA GLY A 66 0.91 -19.55 -1.49
C GLY A 66 2.14 -18.91 -2.12
N THR A 67 2.15 -18.79 -3.46
CA THR A 67 3.22 -18.13 -4.20
C THR A 67 2.76 -16.71 -4.50
N LEU A 68 3.17 -15.77 -3.67
CA LEU A 68 3.04 -14.35 -4.02
C LEU A 68 4.00 -14.10 -5.18
N PRO A 69 3.51 -13.78 -6.40
CA PRO A 69 4.42 -13.38 -7.47
C PRO A 69 5.22 -12.19 -6.93
N ALA A 70 6.53 -12.23 -7.13
CA ALA A 70 7.39 -11.13 -6.74
C ALA A 70 6.84 -9.88 -7.42
N LEU A 71 6.15 -9.04 -6.65
CA LEU A 71 5.65 -7.77 -7.14
C LEU A 71 6.92 -7.02 -7.50
N GLN A 72 7.21 -7.00 -8.80
CA GLN A 72 8.45 -6.44 -9.32
C GLN A 72 8.49 -5.04 -8.73
N GLN A 73 9.45 -4.81 -7.83
CA GLN A 73 9.64 -3.57 -7.09
C GLN A 73 9.98 -2.38 -8.01
N ASP A 74 9.90 -2.61 -9.32
CA ASP A 74 10.27 -1.78 -10.43
C ASP A 74 9.02 -1.13 -11.05
N ARG A 75 8.21 -0.44 -10.26
CA ARG A 75 7.28 0.52 -10.86
C ARG A 75 6.85 1.70 -10.01
N VAL A 76 7.69 2.13 -9.07
CA VAL A 76 7.72 3.56 -8.72
C VAL A 76 9.15 3.93 -8.33
N ALA A 77 10.05 3.84 -9.31
CA ALA A 77 11.15 4.78 -9.34
C ALA A 77 10.53 6.16 -9.65
N THR A 78 10.12 6.90 -8.63
CA THR A 78 10.06 8.38 -8.72
C THR A 78 11.48 8.95 -8.83
N ALA A 79 12.32 8.34 -9.66
CA ALA A 79 13.70 8.73 -9.86
C ALA A 79 13.85 9.72 -11.02
N ASP A 80 12.78 10.01 -11.77
CA ASP A 80 12.87 10.83 -12.99
C ASP A 80 12.00 12.10 -12.99
N LEU A 81 11.45 12.52 -11.83
CA LEU A 81 10.71 13.78 -11.73
C LEU A 81 11.61 15.02 -11.57
N PHE A 82 12.93 14.84 -11.52
CA PHE A 82 13.93 15.91 -11.42
C PHE A 82 15.02 15.79 -12.50
N GLY A 83 14.66 15.25 -13.66
CA GLY A 83 15.56 14.98 -14.78
C GLY A 83 15.39 15.91 -15.98
N ASP A 84 15.12 17.21 -15.81
CA ASP A 84 15.47 18.20 -16.84
C ASP A 84 15.47 19.63 -16.24
N SER A 85 16.66 20.14 -15.97
CA SER A 85 16.92 21.58 -16.00
C SER A 85 18.13 21.73 -16.88
N SER A 86 17.80 21.81 -18.15
CA SER A 86 18.60 22.16 -19.30
C SER A 86 19.55 23.33 -18.98
N ASP A 87 20.86 23.13 -19.17
CA ASP A 87 21.77 24.20 -19.57
C ASP A 87 22.90 23.57 -20.41
N ASP A 88 22.59 23.38 -21.70
CA ASP A 88 23.56 23.10 -22.76
C ASP A 88 23.84 24.42 -23.49
N HIS A 89 25.06 24.93 -23.37
CA HIS A 89 25.76 25.58 -24.49
C HIS A 89 27.27 25.77 -24.20
N PRO A 90 28.16 24.95 -24.79
CA PRO A 90 29.52 25.36 -25.08
C PRO A 90 29.60 25.94 -26.50
N ASP A 91 29.50 27.27 -26.63
CA ASP A 91 29.80 27.94 -27.91
C ASP A 91 31.32 28.03 -28.12
N GLN A 92 31.78 27.11 -28.96
CA GLN A 92 32.77 27.25 -30.05
C GLN A 92 34.11 27.97 -29.82
N VAL A 93 35.15 27.14 -29.99
CA VAL A 93 36.47 27.45 -30.52
C VAL A 93 36.43 28.34 -31.78
N SER A 94 37.30 29.33 -31.82
CA SER A 94 38.01 29.73 -33.04
C SER A 94 39.40 30.28 -32.74
#